data_AF-A0A1M4TYX7-F1
#
_entry.id   AF-A0A1M4TYX7-F1
#
_cell.length_a   1.000
_cell.length_b   1.000
_cell.length_c   1.000
_cell.angle_alpha   90.00
_cell.angle_beta   90.00
_cell.angle_gamma   90.00
#
_symmetry.space_group_name_H-M   'P 1'
#
loop_
_entity.id
_entity.type
_entity.pdbx_description
1 polymer ?
#
loop_
_entity_poly.entity_id
_entity_poly.type
_entity_poly.pdbx_seq_one_letter_code
_entity_poly.pdbx_strand_id
1 'polypeptide(L)'
;MPIWRISISRVMALSGHSADASEQARPARTISLERVLRKERLIVAGSVLLIVSGAVWYTVAGVGMQMSAVEMTRMAGPIGQPMPMGAGAVWTLWYAALVFAMWWVMMVAMMTPSAAPTALLFVALKRVGPDRQHSASFGLAFLSGYIFAWAVFSLGATGLQWGLQQIGAMDGPMMTIRSGVLAGIVLCAAGMYQFSGLKSACLRHCQSPTAFLIHHNRPGRWGAFRCGTLHGAYCLGCCWALMALLFVGGIMNLWWIVAIAVYVALEKLLPRAGWLTPFVGVVLIGLGAWVLITALA
;
A
#
# COMPACT_ATOMS: atom_id res chain seq x y z
N MET A 1 45.57 -37.00 50.82
CA MET A 1 44.42 -36.07 50.94
C MET A 1 44.92 -34.89 51.78
N PRO A 2 45.11 -33.67 51.25
CA PRO A 2 44.02 -32.68 51.13
C PRO A 2 44.23 -31.60 50.04
N ILE A 3 43.34 -31.46 49.06
CA ILE A 3 43.28 -30.27 48.18
C ILE A 3 41.79 -30.06 47.88
N TRP A 4 41.36 -28.80 47.68
CA TRP A 4 40.00 -28.33 47.36
C TRP A 4 39.25 -27.63 48.51
N ARG A 5 39.84 -26.54 49.00
CA ARG A 5 39.10 -25.42 49.57
C ARG A 5 38.96 -24.35 48.47
N ILE A 6 37.98 -24.51 47.56
CA ILE A 6 37.65 -23.46 46.59
C ILE A 6 36.90 -22.37 47.35
N SER A 7 37.54 -21.22 47.51
CA SER A 7 36.93 -20.04 48.10
C SER A 7 35.78 -19.53 47.21
N ILE A 8 34.56 -19.52 47.76
CA ILE A 8 33.33 -18.96 47.15
C ILE A 8 33.53 -17.52 46.64
N SER A 9 34.50 -16.78 47.19
CA SER A 9 34.84 -15.43 46.75
C SER A 9 35.34 -15.33 45.30
N ARG A 10 35.85 -16.41 44.69
CA ARG A 10 36.35 -16.39 43.30
C ARG A 10 35.25 -16.60 42.26
N VAL A 11 34.13 -17.22 42.63
CA VAL A 11 32.97 -17.42 41.74
C VAL A 11 32.11 -16.15 41.66
N MET A 12 31.98 -15.40 42.76
CA MET A 12 31.26 -14.11 42.76
C MET A 12 32.03 -12.99 42.05
N ALA A 13 33.36 -13.06 41.95
CA ALA A 13 34.16 -12.08 41.21
C ALA A 13 33.99 -12.17 39.68
N LEU A 14 33.53 -13.31 39.15
CA LEU A 14 33.29 -13.51 37.71
C LEU A 14 31.82 -13.25 37.30
N SER A 15 30.87 -13.26 38.24
CA SER A 15 29.47 -12.89 37.98
C SER A 15 29.20 -11.38 38.08
N GLY A 16 30.05 -10.63 38.79
CA GLY A 16 29.92 -9.17 38.91
C GLY A 16 30.29 -8.37 37.65
N HIS A 17 31.06 -8.95 36.73
CA HIS A 17 31.53 -8.25 35.51
C HIS A 17 30.62 -8.48 34.28
N SER A 18 29.71 -9.45 34.34
CA SER A 18 28.81 -9.80 33.22
C SER A 18 27.39 -9.23 33.35
N ALA A 19 26.93 -8.95 34.58
CA ALA A 19 25.65 -8.29 34.82
C ALA A 19 25.68 -6.81 34.41
N ASP A 20 26.75 -6.08 34.76
CA ASP A 20 26.87 -4.64 34.52
C ASP A 20 27.02 -4.28 33.02
N ALA A 21 27.72 -5.12 32.25
CA ALA A 21 27.80 -4.99 30.79
C ALA A 21 26.44 -5.26 30.09
N SER A 22 25.63 -6.16 30.66
CA SER A 22 24.29 -6.48 30.12
C SER A 22 23.26 -5.38 30.42
N GLU A 23 23.42 -4.70 31.57
CA GLU A 23 22.51 -3.65 32.03
C GLU A 23 22.86 -2.28 31.44
N GLN A 24 24.15 -1.96 31.25
CA GLN A 24 24.62 -0.74 30.56
C GLN A 24 24.44 -0.81 29.03
N ALA A 25 24.53 -1.99 28.42
CA ALA A 25 24.28 -2.15 26.97
C ALA A 25 22.78 -2.06 26.60
N ARG A 26 21.88 -2.21 27.58
CA ARG A 26 20.42 -2.17 27.40
C ARG A 26 19.91 -0.75 27.05
N PRO A 27 20.23 0.32 27.81
CA PRO A 27 19.81 1.69 27.48
C PRO A 27 20.47 2.20 26.18
N ALA A 28 21.72 1.82 25.91
CA ALA A 28 22.40 2.19 24.66
C ALA A 28 21.73 1.52 23.43
N ARG A 29 21.31 0.25 23.55
CA ARG A 29 20.57 -0.45 22.48
C ARG A 29 19.17 0.09 22.26
N THR A 30 18.42 0.42 23.33
CA THR A 30 17.07 0.98 23.19
C THR A 30 17.09 2.35 22.54
N ILE A 31 18.02 3.23 22.95
CA ILE A 31 18.20 4.55 22.34
C ILE A 31 18.64 4.45 20.87
N SER A 32 19.50 3.48 20.53
CA SER A 32 19.91 3.22 19.14
C SER A 32 18.74 2.70 18.29
N LEU A 33 17.95 1.77 18.82
CA LEU A 33 16.80 1.19 18.12
C LEU A 33 15.71 2.25 17.88
N GLU A 34 15.39 3.08 18.88
CA GLU A 34 14.45 4.20 18.75
C GLU A 34 14.92 5.21 17.70
N ARG A 35 16.22 5.50 17.65
CA ARG A 35 16.80 6.40 16.63
C ARG A 35 16.66 5.83 15.22
N VAL A 36 16.93 4.53 15.04
CA VAL A 36 16.78 3.85 13.74
C VAL A 36 15.31 3.86 13.31
N LEU A 37 14.39 3.47 14.19
CA LEU A 37 12.95 3.46 13.91
C LEU A 37 12.39 4.87 13.61
N ARG A 38 12.88 5.91 14.30
CA ARG A 38 12.49 7.30 14.07
C ARG A 38 13.05 7.82 12.74
N LYS A 39 14.28 7.44 12.39
CA LYS A 39 14.93 7.80 11.12
C LYS A 39 14.25 7.14 9.92
N GLU A 40 13.89 5.86 10.03
CA GLU A 40 13.09 5.16 9.01
C GLU A 40 11.72 5.82 8.83
N ARG A 41 11.02 6.14 9.92
CA ARG A 41 9.74 6.90 9.85
C ARG A 41 9.89 8.27 9.19
N LEU A 42 10.98 8.99 9.46
CA LEU A 42 11.24 10.30 8.85
C LEU A 42 11.58 10.19 7.37
N ILE A 43 12.36 9.18 6.97
CA ILE A 43 12.68 8.89 5.56
C ILE A 43 11.39 8.56 4.81
N VAL A 44 10.53 7.74 5.42
CA VAL A 44 9.25 7.34 4.85
C VAL A 44 8.28 8.52 4.75
N ALA A 45 8.13 9.30 5.82
CA ALA A 45 7.31 10.51 5.80
C ALA A 45 7.83 11.52 4.77
N GLY A 46 9.16 11.70 4.68
CA GLY A 46 9.80 12.55 3.69
C GLY A 46 9.57 12.07 2.26
N SER A 47 9.70 10.77 1.99
CA SER A 47 9.41 10.18 0.67
C SER A 47 7.95 10.37 0.28
N VAL A 48 7.00 10.17 1.21
CA VAL A 48 5.57 10.42 0.95
C VAL A 48 5.34 11.89 0.65
N LEU A 49 5.88 12.80 1.45
CA LEU A 49 5.72 14.23 1.27
C LEU A 49 6.30 14.68 -0.08
N LEU A 50 7.46 14.14 -0.46
CA LEU A 50 8.11 14.42 -1.74
C LEU A 50 7.31 13.88 -2.93
N ILE A 51 6.79 12.64 -2.86
CA ILE A 51 5.97 12.04 -3.92
C ILE A 51 4.65 12.80 -4.08
N VAL A 52 4.00 13.16 -2.97
CA VAL A 52 2.76 13.96 -2.98
C VAL A 52 3.03 15.34 -3.57
N SER A 53 4.11 16.00 -3.16
CA SER A 53 4.50 17.31 -3.70
C SER A 53 4.80 17.25 -5.19
N GLY A 54 5.54 16.22 -5.63
CA GLY A 54 5.90 16.01 -7.03
C GLY A 54 4.69 15.67 -7.91
N ALA A 55 3.77 14.84 -7.40
CA ALA A 55 2.52 14.54 -8.08
C ALA A 55 1.66 15.80 -8.20
N VAL A 56 1.47 16.56 -7.11
CA VAL A 56 0.73 17.84 -7.14
C VAL A 56 1.35 18.81 -8.15
N TRP A 57 2.66 18.98 -8.13
CA TRP A 57 3.39 19.84 -9.07
C TRP A 57 3.19 19.41 -10.53
N TYR A 58 3.47 18.14 -10.84
CA TYR A 58 3.34 17.61 -12.21
C TYR A 58 1.90 17.74 -12.74
N THR A 59 0.92 17.52 -11.87
CA THR A 59 -0.50 17.59 -12.22
C THR A 59 -0.96 19.02 -12.46
N VAL A 60 -0.54 19.97 -11.62
CA VAL A 60 -0.88 21.40 -11.76
C VAL A 60 -0.13 22.05 -12.93
N ALA A 61 1.11 21.65 -13.19
CA ALA A 61 1.94 22.25 -14.23
C ALA A 61 1.57 21.80 -15.66
N GLY A 62 0.77 20.74 -15.83
CA GLY A 62 0.24 20.34 -17.15
C GLY A 62 1.32 20.03 -18.20
N VAL A 63 2.50 19.57 -17.77
CA VAL A 63 3.66 19.43 -18.66
C VAL A 63 3.41 18.32 -19.69
N GLY A 64 3.19 18.71 -20.95
CA GLY A 64 3.21 17.80 -22.11
C GLY A 64 1.85 17.29 -22.62
N MET A 65 0.72 17.83 -22.15
CA MET A 65 -0.62 17.48 -22.67
C MET A 65 -1.39 18.72 -23.13
N GLN A 66 -2.19 18.61 -24.20
CA GLN A 66 -3.03 19.71 -24.70
C GLN A 66 -4.18 20.09 -23.75
N MET A 67 -4.49 19.24 -22.79
CA MET A 67 -5.44 19.48 -21.71
C MET A 67 -4.83 18.93 -20.43
N SER A 68 -4.78 19.75 -19.38
CA SER A 68 -4.24 19.32 -18.09
C SER A 68 -5.17 18.30 -17.45
N ALA A 69 -4.60 17.37 -16.70
CA ALA A 69 -5.39 16.37 -16.00
C ALA A 69 -6.25 17.00 -14.86
N VAL A 70 -5.91 18.22 -14.44
CA VAL A 70 -6.75 19.09 -13.61
C VAL A 70 -8.00 19.54 -14.37
N GLU A 71 -7.91 19.92 -15.64
CA GLU A 71 -9.08 20.27 -16.46
C GLU A 71 -10.00 19.07 -16.65
N MET A 72 -9.46 17.88 -16.96
CA MET A 72 -10.28 16.66 -16.99
C MET A 72 -10.95 16.36 -15.65
N THR A 73 -10.24 16.57 -14.54
CA THR A 73 -10.81 16.34 -13.20
C THR A 73 -11.82 17.42 -12.79
N ARG A 74 -11.65 18.67 -13.23
CA ARG A 74 -12.61 19.77 -12.98
C ARG A 74 -13.93 19.57 -13.71
N MET A 75 -13.92 18.80 -14.79
CA MET A 75 -15.13 18.38 -15.51
C MET A 75 -15.82 17.16 -14.87
N ALA A 76 -15.30 16.65 -13.75
CA ALA A 76 -15.95 15.60 -12.99
C ALA A 76 -17.24 16.12 -12.34
N GLY A 77 -18.38 15.52 -12.69
CA GLY A 77 -19.66 15.80 -12.05
C GLY A 77 -19.77 15.21 -10.63
N PRO A 78 -20.88 15.46 -9.92
CA PRO A 78 -21.19 14.83 -8.63
C PRO A 78 -21.15 13.30 -8.70
N ILE A 79 -20.78 12.64 -7.60
CA ILE A 79 -20.75 11.17 -7.50
C ILE A 79 -22.14 10.61 -7.88
N GLY A 80 -22.17 9.68 -8.84
CA GLY A 80 -23.41 9.06 -9.32
C GLY A 80 -24.14 9.82 -10.44
N GLN A 81 -23.57 10.93 -10.95
CA GLN A 81 -24.09 11.65 -12.12
C GLN A 81 -23.05 11.68 -13.25
N PRO A 82 -23.08 10.71 -14.18
CA PRO A 82 -22.14 10.70 -15.30
C PRO A 82 -22.48 11.79 -16.33
N MET A 83 -21.46 12.37 -16.94
CA MET A 83 -21.63 13.28 -18.08
C MET A 83 -21.95 12.47 -19.35
N PRO A 84 -23.06 12.76 -20.06
CA PRO A 84 -23.42 12.03 -21.27
C PRO A 84 -22.56 12.50 -22.45
N MET A 85 -21.74 11.60 -23.01
CA MET A 85 -21.03 11.77 -24.29
C MET A 85 -20.86 10.41 -24.97
N GLY A 86 -20.68 10.44 -26.30
CA GLY A 86 -20.99 9.40 -27.28
C GLY A 86 -20.48 7.97 -27.10
N ALA A 87 -20.95 7.09 -28.01
CA ALA A 87 -20.87 5.63 -27.99
C ALA A 87 -19.63 5.06 -27.29
N GLY A 88 -19.87 4.27 -26.24
CA GLY A 88 -18.83 3.60 -25.46
C GLY A 88 -17.87 2.80 -26.35
N ALA A 89 -16.58 2.81 -25.98
CA ALA A 89 -15.54 2.11 -26.73
C ALA A 89 -15.85 0.61 -26.86
N VAL A 90 -15.73 0.07 -28.08
CA VAL A 90 -15.89 -1.36 -28.33
C VAL A 90 -14.70 -2.11 -27.72
N TRP A 91 -14.97 -3.10 -26.87
CA TRP A 91 -13.94 -3.93 -26.26
C TRP A 91 -13.26 -4.84 -27.28
N THR A 92 -12.12 -4.39 -27.78
CA THR A 92 -11.16 -5.21 -28.51
C THR A 92 -10.10 -5.75 -27.56
N LEU A 93 -9.40 -6.82 -27.93
CA LEU A 93 -8.27 -7.35 -27.13
C LEU A 93 -7.19 -6.28 -26.90
N TRP A 94 -6.95 -5.43 -27.90
CA TRP A 94 -6.04 -4.29 -27.80
C TRP A 94 -6.51 -3.25 -26.79
N TYR A 95 -7.79 -2.86 -26.85
CA TYR A 95 -8.36 -1.93 -25.87
C TYR A 95 -8.30 -2.49 -24.44
N ALA A 96 -8.61 -3.78 -24.27
CA ALA A 96 -8.47 -4.45 -22.98
C ALA A 96 -7.03 -4.42 -22.46
N ALA A 97 -6.04 -4.63 -23.33
CA ALA A 97 -4.63 -4.53 -22.96
C ALA A 97 -4.24 -3.10 -22.54
N LEU A 98 -4.77 -2.06 -23.19
CA LEU A 98 -4.56 -0.67 -22.81
C LEU A 98 -5.18 -0.35 -21.44
N VAL A 99 -6.42 -0.79 -21.19
CA VAL A 99 -7.09 -0.61 -19.89
C VAL A 99 -6.33 -1.36 -18.80
N PHE A 100 -5.87 -2.59 -19.07
CA PHE A 100 -5.02 -3.35 -18.17
C PHE A 100 -3.72 -2.61 -17.85
N ALA A 101 -3.02 -2.12 -18.87
CA ALA A 101 -1.77 -1.38 -18.70
C ALA A 101 -1.99 -0.10 -17.87
N MET A 102 -3.09 0.62 -18.11
CA MET A 102 -3.47 1.80 -17.34
C MET A 102 -3.68 1.47 -15.85
N TRP A 103 -4.49 0.45 -15.53
CA TRP A 103 -4.69 -0.02 -14.16
C TRP A 103 -3.35 -0.44 -13.53
N TRP A 104 -2.56 -1.21 -14.25
CA TRP A 104 -1.34 -1.78 -13.72
C TRP A 104 -0.27 -0.72 -13.43
N VAL A 105 -0.02 0.20 -14.37
CA VAL A 105 0.95 1.29 -14.19
C VAL A 105 0.53 2.18 -13.02
N MET A 106 -0.77 2.53 -12.94
CA MET A 106 -1.30 3.33 -11.84
C MET A 106 -1.11 2.62 -10.49
N MET A 107 -1.45 1.32 -10.41
CA MET A 107 -1.28 0.52 -9.20
C MET A 107 0.18 0.46 -8.76
N VAL A 108 1.10 0.23 -9.70
CA VAL A 108 2.54 0.24 -9.43
C VAL A 108 2.98 1.62 -8.92
N ALA A 109 2.58 2.70 -9.58
CA ALA A 109 2.96 4.07 -9.23
C ALA A 109 2.57 4.44 -7.80
N MET A 110 1.32 4.15 -7.41
CA MET A 110 0.83 4.57 -6.10
C MET A 110 1.20 3.59 -4.97
N MET A 111 1.34 2.29 -5.24
CA MET A 111 1.51 1.28 -4.19
C MET A 111 2.97 0.92 -3.92
N THR A 112 3.85 0.98 -4.92
CA THR A 112 5.30 0.73 -4.74
C THR A 112 5.94 1.57 -3.63
N PRO A 113 5.62 2.88 -3.46
CA PRO A 113 6.13 3.68 -2.35
C PRO A 113 5.84 3.05 -0.98
N SER A 114 4.68 2.40 -0.81
CA SER A 114 4.30 1.77 0.47
C SER A 114 5.12 0.50 0.78
N ALA A 115 5.67 -0.16 -0.23
CA ALA A 115 6.53 -1.34 -0.07
C ALA A 115 8.02 -0.99 0.06
N ALA A 116 8.40 0.26 -0.16
CA ALA A 116 9.79 0.71 -0.11
C ALA A 116 10.51 0.38 1.21
N PRO A 117 9.91 0.55 2.42
CA PRO A 117 10.59 0.21 3.66
C PRO A 117 10.96 -1.27 3.74
N THR A 118 10.02 -2.15 3.39
CA THR A 118 10.22 -3.60 3.38
C THR A 118 11.26 -4.01 2.33
N ALA A 119 11.20 -3.43 1.12
CA ALA A 119 12.13 -3.73 0.05
C ALA A 119 13.57 -3.28 0.37
N LEU A 120 13.73 -2.08 0.95
CA LEU A 120 15.03 -1.55 1.36
C LEU A 120 15.62 -2.38 2.51
N LEU A 121 14.80 -2.74 3.51
CA LEU A 121 15.22 -3.62 4.59
C LEU A 121 15.62 -5.01 4.06
N PHE A 122 14.86 -5.56 3.11
CA PHE A 122 15.19 -6.83 2.47
C PHE A 122 16.56 -6.79 1.79
N VAL A 123 16.83 -5.75 1.00
CA VAL A 123 18.15 -5.56 0.35
C VAL A 123 19.25 -5.36 1.40
N ALA A 124 19.00 -4.59 2.46
CA ALA A 124 19.97 -4.36 3.53
C ALA A 124 20.35 -5.67 4.25
N LEU A 125 19.37 -6.52 4.56
CA LEU A 125 19.61 -7.85 5.14
C LEU A 125 20.46 -8.73 4.22
N LYS A 126 20.21 -8.69 2.91
CA LYS A 126 21.00 -9.46 1.93
C LYS A 126 22.42 -8.91 1.76
N ARG A 127 22.64 -7.60 1.93
CA ARG A 127 23.97 -6.96 1.86
C ARG A 127 24.89 -7.34 3.01
N VAL A 128 24.34 -7.59 4.20
CA VAL A 128 25.11 -7.99 5.39
C VAL A 128 25.33 -9.51 5.43
N GLY A 129 24.53 -10.27 4.69
CA GLY A 129 24.61 -11.73 4.61
C GLY A 129 25.65 -12.27 3.61
N PRO A 130 25.75 -13.61 3.50
CA PRO A 130 26.67 -14.29 2.58
C PRO A 130 26.41 -13.94 1.11
N ASP A 131 25.18 -13.56 0.76
CA ASP A 131 24.77 -13.26 -0.61
C ASP A 131 24.96 -11.78 -1.04
N ARG A 132 25.87 -11.03 -0.38
CA ARG A 132 26.02 -9.58 -0.58
C ARG A 132 26.14 -9.13 -2.04
N GLN A 133 26.85 -9.92 -2.86
CA GLN A 133 27.09 -9.65 -4.28
C GLN A 133 25.81 -9.73 -5.13
N HIS A 134 24.81 -10.49 -4.69
CA HIS A 134 23.54 -10.68 -5.39
C HIS A 134 22.40 -9.84 -4.79
N SER A 135 22.69 -9.00 -3.78
CA SER A 135 21.67 -8.22 -3.05
C SER A 135 20.78 -7.36 -3.96
N ALA A 136 21.34 -6.75 -5.01
CA ALA A 136 20.57 -6.00 -6.00
C ALA A 136 19.62 -6.90 -6.82
N SER A 137 20.11 -8.05 -7.29
CA SER A 137 19.30 -9.04 -8.03
C SER A 137 18.15 -9.59 -7.19
N PHE A 138 18.38 -9.81 -5.90
CA PHE A 138 17.32 -10.22 -4.97
C PHE A 138 16.31 -9.10 -4.71
N GLY A 139 16.76 -7.85 -4.59
CA GLY A 139 15.86 -6.69 -4.50
C GLY A 139 14.94 -6.58 -5.72
N LEU A 140 15.49 -6.74 -6.92
CA LEU A 140 14.70 -6.75 -8.17
C LEU A 140 13.72 -7.92 -8.22
N ALA A 141 14.13 -9.11 -7.78
CA ALA A 141 13.24 -10.27 -7.69
C ALA A 141 12.10 -10.05 -6.68
N PHE A 142 12.37 -9.45 -5.52
CA PHE A 142 11.34 -9.06 -4.56
C PHE A 142 10.36 -8.06 -5.18
N LEU A 143 10.89 -7.02 -5.84
CA LEU A 143 10.05 -5.99 -6.47
C LEU A 143 9.20 -6.57 -7.60
N SER A 144 9.73 -7.47 -8.43
CA SER A 144 8.96 -8.11 -9.49
C SER A 144 7.81 -8.97 -8.95
N GLY A 145 8.00 -9.62 -7.79
CA GLY A 145 6.94 -10.38 -7.11
C GLY A 145 5.83 -9.47 -6.60
N TYR A 146 6.22 -8.34 -6.02
CA TYR A 146 5.28 -7.31 -5.59
C TYR A 146 4.45 -6.76 -6.76
N ILE A 147 5.12 -6.40 -7.85
CA ILE A 147 4.47 -5.87 -9.07
C ILE A 147 3.58 -6.93 -9.73
N PHE A 148 3.97 -8.20 -9.68
CA PHE A 148 3.16 -9.31 -10.19
C PHE A 148 1.82 -9.43 -9.45
N ALA A 149 1.80 -9.27 -8.12
CA ALA A 149 0.54 -9.26 -7.37
C ALA A 149 -0.40 -8.14 -7.86
N TRP A 150 0.14 -6.94 -8.11
CA TRP A 150 -0.63 -5.82 -8.68
C TRP A 150 -1.07 -6.06 -10.13
N ALA A 151 -0.31 -6.82 -10.93
CA ALA A 151 -0.73 -7.24 -12.25
C ALA A 151 -1.99 -8.12 -12.17
N VAL A 152 -2.01 -9.10 -11.27
CA VAL A 152 -3.17 -9.97 -11.04
C VAL A 152 -4.40 -9.16 -10.64
N PHE A 153 -4.24 -8.22 -9.71
CA PHE A 153 -5.33 -7.31 -9.32
C PHE A 153 -5.83 -6.47 -10.50
N SER A 154 -4.92 -5.90 -11.29
CA SER A 154 -5.24 -5.03 -12.44
C SER A 154 -5.96 -5.79 -13.54
N LEU A 155 -5.63 -7.06 -13.74
CA LEU A 155 -6.37 -7.95 -14.64
C LEU A 155 -7.81 -8.14 -14.16
N GLY A 156 -8.00 -8.38 -12.85
CA GLY A 156 -9.34 -8.47 -12.25
C GLY A 156 -10.12 -7.16 -12.36
N ALA A 157 -9.49 -6.02 -12.11
CA ALA A 157 -10.10 -4.70 -12.25
C ALA A 157 -10.51 -4.41 -13.70
N THR A 158 -9.67 -4.79 -14.68
CA THR A 158 -9.98 -4.67 -16.11
C THR A 158 -11.16 -5.55 -16.51
N GLY A 159 -11.18 -6.80 -16.04
CA GLY A 159 -12.31 -7.71 -16.28
C GLY A 159 -13.61 -7.20 -15.65
N LEU A 160 -13.54 -6.65 -14.44
CA LEU A 160 -14.69 -6.02 -13.78
C LEU A 160 -15.18 -4.79 -14.55
N GLN A 161 -14.25 -3.93 -15.01
CA GLN A 161 -14.57 -2.76 -15.83
C GLN A 161 -15.23 -3.16 -17.15
N TRP A 162 -14.73 -4.21 -17.80
CA TRP A 162 -15.34 -4.78 -19.00
C TRP A 162 -16.76 -5.27 -18.69
N GLY A 163 -16.95 -6.10 -17.67
CA GLY A 163 -18.27 -6.60 -17.29
C GLY A 163 -19.27 -5.49 -16.97
N LEU A 164 -18.86 -4.48 -16.22
CA LEU A 164 -19.69 -3.32 -15.87
C LEU A 164 -20.08 -2.48 -17.09
N GLN A 165 -19.20 -2.36 -18.08
CA GLN A 165 -19.53 -1.68 -19.35
C GLN A 165 -20.52 -2.46 -20.21
N GLN A 166 -20.40 -3.79 -20.25
CA GLN A 166 -21.32 -4.62 -21.04
C GLN A 166 -22.77 -4.53 -20.54
N ILE A 167 -22.96 -4.33 -19.23
CA ILE A 167 -24.30 -4.14 -18.63
C ILE A 167 -24.74 -2.67 -18.57
N GLY A 168 -23.98 -1.76 -19.19
CA GLY A 168 -24.29 -0.33 -19.19
C GLY A 168 -24.20 0.35 -17.80
N ALA A 169 -23.50 -0.27 -16.85
CA ALA A 169 -23.34 0.26 -15.49
C ALA A 169 -22.18 1.26 -15.36
N MET A 170 -21.47 1.56 -16.45
CA MET A 170 -20.37 2.53 -16.51
C MET A 170 -20.57 3.51 -17.66
N ASP A 171 -20.26 4.78 -17.41
CA ASP A 171 -20.41 5.85 -18.39
C ASP A 171 -19.27 6.87 -18.33
N GLY A 172 -19.04 7.52 -19.48
CA GLY A 172 -18.20 8.71 -19.62
C GLY A 172 -16.69 8.46 -19.71
N PRO A 173 -15.90 9.52 -20.01
CA PRO A 173 -14.44 9.43 -20.16
C PRO A 173 -13.73 9.04 -18.87
N MET A 174 -14.35 9.29 -17.70
CA MET A 174 -13.79 8.91 -16.40
C MET A 174 -14.04 7.44 -16.01
N MET A 175 -14.78 6.68 -16.82
CA MET A 175 -15.09 5.26 -16.60
C MET A 175 -15.70 4.98 -15.22
N THR A 176 -16.61 5.86 -14.79
CA THR A 176 -17.27 5.81 -13.48
C THR A 176 -18.55 4.99 -13.51
N ILE A 177 -18.89 4.40 -12.36
CA ILE A 177 -20.19 3.75 -12.17
C ILE A 177 -21.32 4.77 -12.43
N ARG A 178 -22.25 4.41 -13.33
CA ARG A 178 -23.41 5.21 -13.73
C ARG A 178 -24.47 5.31 -12.63
N SER A 179 -24.71 4.21 -11.92
CA SER A 179 -25.79 4.11 -10.94
C SER A 179 -25.36 4.64 -9.58
N GLY A 180 -26.05 5.67 -9.08
CA GLY A 180 -25.88 6.15 -7.71
C GLY A 180 -26.08 5.05 -6.67
N VAL A 181 -27.01 4.12 -6.92
CA VAL A 181 -27.23 2.96 -6.03
C VAL A 181 -25.98 2.07 -5.97
N LEU A 182 -25.41 1.70 -7.12
CA LEU A 182 -24.21 0.86 -7.16
C LEU A 182 -22.99 1.58 -6.57
N ALA A 183 -22.85 2.88 -6.83
CA ALA A 183 -21.81 3.71 -6.22
C ALA A 183 -21.91 3.75 -4.68
N GLY A 184 -23.12 3.93 -4.16
CA GLY A 184 -23.41 3.91 -2.73
C GLY A 184 -23.13 2.56 -2.08
N ILE A 185 -23.49 1.45 -2.74
CA ILE A 185 -23.16 0.08 -2.28
C ILE A 185 -21.64 -0.10 -2.19
N VAL A 186 -20.89 0.31 -3.22
CA VAL A 186 -19.42 0.17 -3.24
C VAL A 186 -18.78 1.02 -2.13
N LEU A 187 -19.26 2.25 -1.90
CA LEU A 187 -18.81 3.11 -0.79
C LEU A 187 -19.05 2.46 0.58
N CYS A 188 -20.27 1.97 0.82
CA CYS A 188 -20.63 1.26 2.05
C CYS A 188 -19.80 -0.01 2.23
N ALA A 189 -19.63 -0.81 1.18
CA ALA A 189 -18.83 -2.04 1.23
C ALA A 189 -17.35 -1.75 1.54
N ALA A 190 -16.76 -0.72 0.92
CA ALA A 190 -15.41 -0.29 1.23
C ALA A 190 -15.28 0.23 2.66
N GLY A 191 -16.28 0.97 3.14
CA GLY A 191 -16.34 1.45 4.52
C GLY A 191 -16.45 0.31 5.55
N MET A 192 -17.33 -0.68 5.31
CA MET A 192 -17.43 -1.89 6.14
C MET A 192 -16.12 -2.68 6.13
N TYR A 193 -15.44 -2.76 4.98
CA TYR A 193 -14.15 -3.43 4.88
C TYR A 193 -13.08 -2.82 5.79
N GLN A 194 -13.15 -1.52 6.09
CA GLN A 194 -12.24 -0.86 7.02
C GLN A 194 -12.28 -1.47 8.43
N PHE A 195 -13.44 -1.97 8.86
CA PHE A 195 -13.62 -2.61 10.17
C PHE A 195 -13.31 -4.11 10.16
N SER A 196 -12.98 -4.68 9.00
CA SER A 196 -12.79 -6.12 8.88
C SER A 196 -11.53 -6.61 9.60
N GLY A 197 -11.65 -7.78 10.24
CA GLY A 197 -10.50 -8.48 10.83
C GLY A 197 -9.45 -8.86 9.78
N LEU A 198 -9.88 -9.14 8.55
CA LEU A 198 -9.00 -9.42 7.40
C LEU A 198 -8.11 -8.21 7.07
N LYS A 199 -8.69 -7.02 6.89
CA LYS A 199 -7.91 -5.79 6.65
C LYS A 199 -6.90 -5.59 7.79
N SER A 200 -7.37 -5.68 9.02
CA SER A 200 -6.53 -5.48 10.21
C SER A 200 -5.35 -6.46 10.28
N ALA A 201 -5.57 -7.73 9.94
CA ALA A 201 -4.53 -8.74 9.87
C ALA A 201 -3.51 -8.46 8.77
N CYS A 202 -3.97 -8.15 7.56
CA CYS A 202 -3.11 -7.80 6.43
C CYS A 202 -2.30 -6.52 6.69
N LEU A 203 -2.92 -5.51 7.29
CA LEU A 203 -2.28 -4.22 7.59
C LEU A 203 -1.15 -4.38 8.62
N ARG A 204 -1.34 -5.22 9.66
CA ARG A 204 -0.28 -5.51 10.63
C ARG A 204 0.98 -6.05 9.96
N HIS A 205 0.85 -6.98 9.01
CA HIS A 205 2.00 -7.47 8.25
C HIS A 205 2.66 -6.39 7.38
N CYS A 206 1.87 -5.46 6.82
CA CYS A 206 2.40 -4.34 6.05
C CYS A 206 3.15 -3.31 6.93
N GLN A 207 2.72 -3.15 8.19
CA GLN A 207 3.31 -2.21 9.16
C GLN A 207 4.54 -2.76 9.89
N SER A 208 4.76 -4.08 9.86
CA SER A 208 5.86 -4.77 10.57
C SER A 208 6.86 -5.41 9.61
N PRO A 209 7.67 -4.63 8.86
CA PRO A 209 8.56 -5.18 7.82
C PRO A 209 9.61 -6.14 8.39
N THR A 210 10.14 -5.87 9.58
CA THR A 210 11.11 -6.75 10.26
C THR A 210 10.53 -8.12 10.57
N ALA A 211 9.39 -8.17 11.26
CA ALA A 211 8.70 -9.41 11.59
C ALA A 211 8.30 -10.18 10.33
N PHE A 212 7.80 -9.48 9.31
CA PHE A 212 7.44 -10.08 8.03
C PHE A 212 8.65 -10.78 7.38
N LEU A 213 9.81 -10.12 7.31
CA LEU A 213 11.00 -10.67 6.69
C LEU A 213 11.62 -11.82 7.50
N ILE A 214 11.58 -11.78 8.84
CA ILE A 214 12.06 -12.90 9.67
C ILE A 214 11.29 -14.19 9.34
N HIS A 215 9.98 -14.10 9.14
CA HIS A 215 9.15 -15.28 8.87
C HIS A 215 9.18 -15.74 7.39
N HIS A 216 9.36 -14.82 6.45
CA HIS A 216 9.10 -15.10 5.03
C HIS A 216 10.33 -14.99 4.12
N ASN A 217 11.47 -14.49 4.62
CA ASN A 217 12.69 -14.44 3.82
C ASN A 217 13.20 -15.86 3.54
N ARG A 218 13.41 -16.16 2.26
CA ARG A 218 13.95 -17.43 1.80
C ARG A 218 15.23 -17.19 0.98
N PRO A 219 16.15 -18.17 0.91
CA PRO A 219 17.34 -18.06 0.09
C PRO A 219 16.99 -18.05 -1.41
N GLY A 220 17.90 -17.46 -2.22
CA GLY A 220 17.81 -17.45 -3.68
C GLY A 220 16.83 -16.45 -4.29
N ARG A 221 16.90 -16.29 -5.62
CA ARG A 221 16.07 -15.36 -6.40
C ARG A 221 14.58 -15.71 -6.34
N TRP A 222 14.25 -17.00 -6.38
CA TRP A 222 12.86 -17.44 -6.21
C TRP A 222 12.36 -17.22 -4.77
N GLY A 223 13.23 -17.40 -3.76
CA GLY A 223 12.88 -17.00 -2.39
C GLY A 223 12.49 -15.51 -2.30
N ALA A 224 13.25 -14.64 -2.97
CA ALA A 224 12.98 -13.21 -3.05
C ALA A 224 11.67 -12.88 -3.79
N PHE A 225 11.46 -13.45 -4.99
CA PHE A 225 10.23 -13.23 -5.78
C PHE A 225 8.98 -13.71 -5.02
N ARG A 226 9.03 -14.89 -4.37
CA ARG A 226 7.91 -15.37 -3.53
C ARG A 226 7.64 -14.45 -2.33
N CYS A 227 8.69 -13.96 -1.69
CA CYS A 227 8.57 -13.02 -0.57
C CYS A 227 7.91 -11.72 -1.02
N GLY A 228 8.29 -11.21 -2.19
CA GLY A 228 7.67 -10.05 -2.84
C GLY A 228 6.19 -10.26 -3.17
N THR A 229 5.84 -11.39 -3.80
CA THR A 229 4.44 -11.74 -4.13
C THR A 229 3.59 -11.86 -2.87
N LEU A 230 4.13 -12.47 -1.81
CA LEU A 230 3.41 -12.59 -0.54
C LEU A 230 3.20 -11.22 0.13
N HIS A 231 4.21 -10.35 0.11
CA HIS A 231 4.05 -8.97 0.59
C HIS A 231 3.02 -8.20 -0.24
N GLY A 232 3.02 -8.39 -1.56
CA GLY A 232 2.02 -7.86 -2.49
C GLY A 232 0.61 -8.34 -2.14
N ALA A 233 0.43 -9.62 -1.82
CA ALA A 233 -0.86 -10.18 -1.41
C ALA A 233 -1.36 -9.57 -0.08
N TYR A 234 -0.50 -9.37 0.92
CA TYR A 234 -0.87 -8.65 2.14
C TYR A 234 -1.22 -7.18 1.86
N CYS A 235 -0.45 -6.52 0.99
CA CYS A 235 -0.75 -5.17 0.55
C CYS A 235 -2.11 -5.08 -0.14
N LEU A 236 -2.43 -6.00 -1.04
CA LEU A 236 -3.75 -6.09 -1.66
C LEU A 236 -4.84 -6.32 -0.62
N GLY A 237 -4.65 -7.29 0.28
CA GLY A 237 -5.58 -7.57 1.36
C GLY A 237 -5.92 -6.33 2.19
N CYS A 238 -4.97 -5.45 2.52
CA CYS A 238 -5.30 -4.27 3.33
C CYS A 238 -6.02 -3.13 2.58
N CYS A 239 -5.98 -3.07 1.24
CA CYS A 239 -6.45 -1.90 0.49
C CYS A 239 -7.27 -2.17 -0.78
N TRP A 240 -7.51 -3.43 -1.18
CA TRP A 240 -8.26 -3.73 -2.42
C TRP A 240 -9.65 -3.08 -2.44
N ALA A 241 -10.35 -3.04 -1.32
CA ALA A 241 -11.67 -2.42 -1.23
C ALA A 241 -11.63 -0.90 -1.43
N LEU A 242 -10.53 -0.25 -1.02
CA LEU A 242 -10.30 1.17 -1.32
C LEU A 242 -9.98 1.39 -2.79
N MET A 243 -9.28 0.44 -3.41
CA MET A 243 -9.02 0.49 -4.85
C MET A 243 -10.31 0.38 -5.67
N ALA A 244 -11.30 -0.34 -5.16
CA ALA A 244 -12.62 -0.39 -5.79
C ALA A 244 -13.33 0.99 -5.81
N LEU A 245 -12.97 1.92 -4.92
CA LEU A 245 -13.51 3.28 -4.94
C LEU A 245 -13.09 4.07 -6.19
N LEU A 246 -12.03 3.66 -6.90
CA LEU A 246 -11.65 4.25 -8.18
C LEU A 246 -12.72 4.04 -9.26
N PHE A 247 -13.57 3.01 -9.13
CA PHE A 247 -14.73 2.85 -10.01
C PHE A 247 -15.85 3.86 -9.69
N VAL A 248 -15.89 4.39 -8.47
CA VAL A 248 -16.86 5.40 -8.04
C VAL A 248 -16.37 6.81 -8.38
N GLY A 249 -15.14 7.14 -7.98
CA GLY A 249 -14.54 8.46 -8.20
C GLY A 249 -13.97 8.68 -9.60
N GLY A 250 -13.68 7.60 -10.32
CA GLY A 250 -13.10 7.60 -11.66
C GLY A 250 -11.59 7.36 -11.63
N ILE A 251 -11.12 6.47 -12.52
CA ILE A 251 -9.70 6.16 -12.69
C ILE A 251 -8.90 7.31 -13.31
N MET A 252 -9.58 8.32 -13.84
CA MET A 252 -8.96 9.53 -14.38
C MET A 252 -9.04 10.72 -13.41
N ASN A 253 -9.67 10.53 -12.24
CA ASN A 253 -9.80 11.58 -11.24
C ASN A 253 -8.58 11.58 -10.32
N LEU A 254 -7.67 12.52 -10.56
CA LEU A 254 -6.41 12.59 -9.82
C LEU A 254 -6.60 12.92 -8.34
N TRP A 255 -7.60 13.72 -7.98
CA TRP A 255 -7.89 14.00 -6.57
C TRP A 255 -8.24 12.70 -5.84
N TRP A 256 -9.03 11.82 -6.45
CA TRP A 256 -9.38 10.53 -5.90
C TRP A 256 -8.18 9.59 -5.78
N ILE A 257 -7.37 9.49 -6.84
CA ILE A 257 -6.17 8.63 -6.85
C ILE A 257 -5.19 9.08 -5.76
N VAL A 258 -4.90 10.39 -5.70
CA VAL A 258 -3.97 10.95 -4.71
C VAL A 258 -4.54 10.81 -3.31
N ALA A 259 -5.83 11.07 -3.09
CA ALA A 259 -6.45 10.91 -1.78
C ALA A 259 -6.36 9.46 -1.28
N ILE A 260 -6.70 8.48 -2.12
CA ILE A 260 -6.59 7.05 -1.78
C ILE A 260 -5.12 6.68 -1.52
N ALA A 261 -4.20 7.09 -2.40
CA ALA A 261 -2.78 6.77 -2.28
C ALA A 261 -2.19 7.33 -0.97
N VAL A 262 -2.49 8.59 -0.65
CA VAL A 262 -2.07 9.24 0.61
C VAL A 262 -2.65 8.52 1.80
N TYR A 263 -3.96 8.23 1.77
CA TYR A 263 -4.61 7.52 2.87
C TYR A 263 -3.98 6.14 3.11
N VAL A 264 -3.79 5.33 2.06
CA VAL A 264 -3.17 4.00 2.17
C VAL A 264 -1.72 4.09 2.64
N ALA A 265 -0.98 5.10 2.17
CA ALA A 265 0.36 5.37 2.65
C ALA A 265 0.36 5.72 4.14
N LEU A 266 -0.55 6.59 4.60
CA LEU A 266 -0.68 6.93 6.02
C LEU A 266 -1.00 5.69 6.88
N GLU A 267 -1.94 4.86 6.45
CA GLU A 267 -2.27 3.61 7.15
C GLU A 267 -1.05 2.68 7.25
N LYS A 268 -0.32 2.47 6.15
CA LYS A 268 0.81 1.51 6.13
C LYS A 268 2.04 2.03 6.85
N LEU A 269 2.26 3.34 6.85
CA LEU A 269 3.52 3.95 7.28
C LEU A 269 3.44 4.57 8.68
N LEU A 270 2.24 4.91 9.15
CA LEU A 270 2.02 5.46 10.50
C LEU A 270 1.16 4.52 11.36
N PRO A 271 1.75 3.46 11.98
CA PRO A 271 1.06 2.61 12.95
C PRO A 271 0.40 3.35 14.12
N ARG A 272 0.85 4.58 14.43
CA ARG A 272 0.27 5.42 15.50
C ARG A 272 -1.07 6.04 15.10
N ALA A 273 -1.38 6.07 13.81
CA ALA A 273 -2.62 6.63 13.27
C ALA A 273 -3.71 5.54 13.12
N GLY A 274 -3.75 4.56 14.02
CA GLY A 274 -4.73 3.47 13.97
C GLY A 274 -6.19 3.91 14.07
N TRP A 275 -6.44 5.15 14.53
CA TRP A 275 -7.76 5.78 14.53
C TRP A 275 -8.24 6.20 13.13
N LEU A 276 -7.35 6.34 12.15
CA LEU A 276 -7.70 6.74 10.77
C LEU A 276 -8.58 5.68 10.10
N THR A 277 -8.26 4.40 10.29
CA THR A 277 -9.00 3.28 9.69
C THR A 277 -10.49 3.28 10.06
N PRO A 278 -10.88 3.27 11.35
CA PRO A 278 -12.29 3.34 11.72
C PRO A 278 -12.93 4.68 11.34
N PHE A 279 -12.21 5.80 11.42
CA PHE A 279 -12.73 7.11 11.02
C PHE A 279 -13.13 7.14 9.54
N VAL A 280 -12.24 6.73 8.64
CA VAL A 280 -12.53 6.66 7.20
C VAL A 280 -13.59 5.60 6.91
N GLY A 281 -13.64 4.52 7.67
CA GLY A 281 -14.75 3.56 7.61
C GLY A 281 -16.11 4.20 7.83
N VAL A 282 -16.27 4.98 8.92
CA VAL A 282 -17.52 5.70 9.22
C VAL A 282 -17.84 6.72 8.12
N VAL A 283 -16.86 7.50 7.67
CA VAL A 283 -17.06 8.50 6.61
C VAL A 283 -17.53 7.84 5.31
N LEU A 284 -16.90 6.74 4.88
CA LEU A 284 -17.30 6.02 3.66
C LEU A 284 -18.71 5.43 3.77
N ILE A 285 -19.08 4.88 4.92
CA ILE A 285 -20.45 4.38 5.16
C ILE A 285 -21.45 5.54 5.13
N GLY A 286 -21.16 6.66 5.79
CA GLY A 286 -22.02 7.84 5.81
C GLY A 286 -22.23 8.44 4.42
N LEU A 287 -21.16 8.59 3.64
CA LEU A 287 -21.23 9.04 2.26
C LEU A 287 -21.97 8.04 1.37
N GLY A 288 -21.72 6.75 1.52
CA GLY A 288 -22.44 5.70 0.78
C GLY A 288 -23.94 5.70 1.09
N ALA A 289 -24.31 5.81 2.36
CA ALA A 289 -25.71 5.91 2.78
C ALA A 289 -26.38 7.18 2.24
N TRP A 290 -25.70 8.32 2.28
CA TRP A 290 -26.18 9.57 1.68
C TRP A 290 -26.45 9.39 0.18
N VAL A 291 -25.48 8.85 -0.56
CA VAL A 291 -25.62 8.60 -2.01
C VAL A 291 -26.79 7.64 -2.28
N LEU A 292 -26.95 6.58 -1.49
CA LEU A 292 -28.08 5.65 -1.61
C LEU A 292 -29.42 6.35 -1.41
N ILE A 293 -29.56 7.17 -0.36
CA ILE A 293 -30.80 7.90 -0.07
C ILE A 293 -31.12 8.86 -1.22
N THR A 294 -30.13 9.63 -1.69
CA THR A 294 -30.35 10.58 -2.80
C THR A 294 -30.63 9.91 -4.14
N ALA A 295 -30.18 8.66 -4.35
CA ALA A 295 -30.43 7.93 -5.58
C ALA A 295 -31.78 7.21 -5.60
N LEU A 296 -32.41 7.04 -4.43
CA LEU A 296 -33.72 6.40 -4.26
C LEU A 296 -34.86 7.40 -4.04
N ALA A 297 -34.54 8.65 -3.75
CA ALA A 297 -35.47 9.76 -3.63
C ALA A 297 -35.80 10.36 -5.00
#